data_AF-A0AAN8PGB4-F1
#
_entry.id   AF-A0AAN8PGB4-F1
#
_cell.length_a   1.000
_cell.length_b   1.000
_cell.length_c   1.000
_cell.angle_alpha   90.00
_cell.angle_beta   90.00
_cell.angle_gamma   90.00
#
_symmetry.space_group_name_H-M   'P 1'
#
loop_
_entity.id
_entity.type
_entity.pdbx_description
1 polymer ?
#
loop_
_entity_poly.entity_id
_entity_poly.type
_entity_poly.pdbx_seq_one_letter_code
_entity_poly.pdbx_strand_id
1 'polypeptide(L)' 'MMMKIVFVVLALFAVSKVQGYGCPNGEPMASCGDNPCAKPNCPAYPSAECVTNFCGNEACEAQYFVNGIQVTC' A
#
# COMPACT_ATOMS: atom_id res chain seq x y z
N MET A 1 21.84 -20.64 -33.54
CA MET A 1 21.93 -20.73 -32.05
C MET A 1 21.77 -19.36 -31.38
N MET A 2 22.32 -18.28 -31.95
CA MET A 2 22.20 -16.90 -31.45
C MET A 2 20.77 -16.35 -31.34
N MET A 3 19.88 -16.64 -32.31
CA MET A 3 18.51 -16.14 -32.30
C MET A 3 17.71 -16.62 -31.07
N LYS A 4 17.90 -17.87 -30.64
CA LYS A 4 17.25 -18.45 -29.45
C LYS A 4 17.69 -17.76 -28.16
N ILE A 5 18.96 -17.36 -28.07
CA ILE A 5 19.52 -16.65 -26.90
C ILE A 5 18.88 -15.27 -26.76
N VAL A 6 18.66 -14.55 -27.87
CA VAL A 6 17.98 -13.25 -27.88
C VAL A 6 16.55 -13.35 -27.37
N PHE A 7 15.79 -14.37 -27.80
CA PHE A 7 14.43 -14.60 -27.31
C PHE A 7 14.39 -14.93 -25.81
N VAL A 8 15.34 -15.73 -25.30
CA VAL A 8 15.43 -16.06 -23.87
C VAL A 8 15.76 -14.82 -23.03
N VAL A 9 16.70 -14.00 -23.50
CA VAL A 9 17.10 -12.76 -22.83
C VAL A 9 15.94 -11.75 -22.82
N LEU A 10 15.23 -11.57 -23.94
CA LEU A 10 14.04 -10.72 -24.01
C LEU A 10 12.92 -11.20 -23.07
N ALA A 11 12.71 -12.51 -22.95
CA ALA A 11 11.73 -13.06 -22.02
C ALA A 11 12.12 -12.83 -20.55
N LEU A 12 13.42 -12.91 -20.20
CA LEU A 12 13.91 -12.62 -18.85
C LEU A 12 13.73 -11.14 -18.46
N PHE A 13 13.88 -10.20 -19.41
CA PHE A 13 13.61 -8.78 -19.16
C PHE A 13 12.10 -8.43 -19.15
N ALA A 14 11.26 -9.23 -19.84
CA ALA A 14 9.82 -9.03 -19.89
C ALA A 14 9.06 -9.50 -18.63
N VAL A 15 9.70 -10.25 -17.71
CA VAL A 15 9.16 -10.47 -16.35
C VAL A 15 9.41 -9.23 -15.49
N SER A 16 9.07 -8.07 -16.02
CA SER A 16 9.08 -6.81 -15.29
C SER A 16 7.93 -6.85 -14.29
N LYS A 17 8.28 -7.11 -13.02
CA LYS A 17 7.52 -6.75 -11.81
C LYS A 17 6.02 -7.06 -11.93
N VAL A 18 5.64 -8.29 -11.56
CA VAL A 18 4.26 -8.51 -11.10
C VAL A 18 4.13 -7.67 -9.83
N GLN A 19 3.69 -6.42 -9.94
CA GLN A 19 3.28 -5.66 -8.77
C GLN A 19 1.92 -6.25 -8.41
N GLY A 20 1.96 -7.35 -7.65
CA GLY A 20 0.74 -7.94 -7.10
C GLY A 20 -0.04 -6.86 -6.37
N TYR A 21 -1.36 -7.05 -6.28
CA TYR A 21 -2.30 -6.28 -5.46
C TYR A 21 -1.94 -6.37 -3.95
N GLY A 22 -0.75 -5.90 -3.58
CA GLY A 22 -0.14 -6.10 -2.28
C GLY A 22 0.64 -4.86 -1.87
N CYS A 23 1.03 -4.85 -0.60
CA CYS A 23 1.61 -3.68 0.02
C CYS A 23 2.91 -3.22 -0.63
N PRO A 24 3.21 -1.91 -0.57
CA PRO A 24 4.52 -1.42 -0.97
C PRO A 24 5.59 -2.21 -0.19
N ASN A 25 6.63 -2.68 -0.88
CA ASN A 25 7.70 -3.53 -0.34
C ASN A 25 7.37 -5.01 -0.09
N GLY A 26 6.19 -5.49 -0.52
CA GLY A 26 5.85 -6.91 -0.43
C GLY A 26 5.45 -7.35 0.98
N GLU A 27 5.12 -6.40 1.85
CA GLU A 27 4.54 -6.68 3.16
C GLU A 27 3.19 -7.41 3.02
N PRO A 28 2.80 -8.23 4.01
CA PRO A 28 1.47 -8.81 4.00
C PRO A 28 0.40 -7.72 4.17
N MET A 29 -0.72 -7.89 3.47
CA MET A 29 -1.94 -7.15 3.80
C MET A 29 -2.61 -7.79 5.01
N ALA A 30 -3.03 -6.98 5.98
CA ALA A 30 -3.84 -7.48 7.08
C ALA A 30 -5.32 -7.55 6.71
N SER A 31 -6.01 -8.56 7.24
CA SER A 31 -7.46 -8.63 7.23
C SER A 31 -7.99 -8.01 8.52
N CYS A 32 -8.44 -6.76 8.47
CA CYS A 32 -9.00 -6.08 9.62
C CYS A 32 -10.41 -6.58 9.93
N GLY A 33 -10.72 -6.82 11.20
CA GLY A 33 -12.09 -7.16 11.65
C GLY A 33 -13.04 -5.98 11.53
N ASP A 34 -12.53 -4.76 11.72
CA ASP A 34 -13.24 -3.50 11.58
C ASP A 34 -12.42 -2.50 10.78
N ASN A 35 -13.09 -1.56 10.12
CA ASN A 35 -12.45 -0.43 9.46
C ASN A 35 -12.16 0.68 10.50
N PRO A 36 -10.88 1.03 10.79
CA PRO A 36 -10.51 2.09 11.73
C PRO A 36 -11.07 3.47 11.36
N CYS A 37 -11.30 3.72 10.08
CA CYS A 37 -11.91 4.95 9.58
C CYS A 37 -13.45 4.89 9.53
N ALA A 38 -14.11 3.85 10.05
CA ALA A 38 -15.58 3.80 10.13
C ALA A 38 -16.15 4.80 11.14
N LYS A 39 -15.37 5.18 12.15
CA LYS A 39 -15.69 6.22 13.14
C LYS A 39 -14.45 7.10 13.35
N PRO A 40 -14.09 7.94 12.37
CA PRO A 40 -12.90 8.77 12.46
C PRO A 40 -13.07 9.76 13.62
N ASN A 41 -12.02 9.92 14.43
CA ASN A 41 -12.01 10.85 15.55
C ASN A 41 -10.66 11.56 15.61
N CYS A 42 -10.65 12.81 15.16
CA CYS A 42 -9.46 13.65 15.20
C CYS A 42 -9.82 15.09 15.61
N PRO A 43 -10.01 15.36 16.92
CA PRO A 43 -10.49 16.67 17.39
C PRO A 43 -9.56 17.84 17.06
N ALA A 44 -8.25 17.59 16.97
CA ALA A 44 -7.27 18.60 16.59
C ALA A 44 -7.40 19.02 15.10
N TYR A 45 -7.84 18.10 14.24
CA TYR A 45 -8.03 18.32 12.81
C TYR A 45 -9.37 17.72 12.35
N PRO A 46 -10.50 18.38 12.64
CA PRO A 46 -11.83 17.83 12.37
C PRO A 46 -12.14 17.66 10.88
N SER A 47 -11.36 18.29 10.00
CA SER A 47 -11.43 18.16 8.54
C SER A 47 -10.37 17.23 7.95
N ALA A 48 -9.60 16.51 8.77
CA ALA A 48 -8.59 15.59 8.27
C ALA A 48 -9.23 14.42 7.53
N GLU A 49 -8.62 14.03 6.41
CA GLU A 49 -8.94 12.80 5.71
C GLU A 49 -8.43 11.60 6.52
N CYS A 50 -9.29 10.61 6.78
CA CYS A 50 -8.90 9.36 7.41
C CYS A 50 -8.63 8.30 6.34
N VAL A 51 -7.43 7.72 6.37
CA VAL A 51 -7.03 6.61 5.51
C VAL A 51 -6.65 5.43 6.38
N THR A 52 -7.19 4.25 6.06
CA THR A 52 -6.79 3.02 6.74
C THR A 52 -5.53 2.46 6.09
N ASN A 53 -4.48 2.26 6.88
CA ASN A 53 -3.32 1.48 6.44
C ASN A 53 -3.61 -0.02 6.62
N PHE A 54 -3.55 -0.80 5.55
CA PHE A 54 -3.71 -2.27 5.59
C PHE A 54 -2.38 -3.02 5.48
N CYS A 55 -1.26 -2.28 5.47
CA CYS A 55 0.04 -2.80 5.10
C CYS A 55 1.02 -2.84 6.26
N GLY A 56 1.80 -3.92 6.29
CA GLY A 56 2.88 -4.09 7.25
C GLY A 56 2.43 -4.67 8.59
N ASN A 57 3.32 -4.58 9.57
CA ASN A 57 3.08 -5.08 10.92
C ASN A 57 2.15 -4.15 11.74
N GLU A 58 2.02 -2.90 11.32
CA GLU A 58 1.16 -1.87 11.92
C GLU A 58 -0.03 -1.56 10.99
N ALA A 59 -0.65 -2.64 10.51
CA ALA A 59 -1.85 -2.57 9.69
C ALA A 59 -3.11 -2.41 10.56
N CYS A 60 -4.22 -2.05 9.94
CA CYS A 60 -5.49 -1.73 10.59
C CYS A 60 -5.42 -0.50 11.50
N GLU A 61 -4.69 0.52 11.05
CA GLU A 61 -4.58 1.81 11.76
C GLU A 61 -5.21 2.94 10.95
N ALA A 62 -5.85 3.88 11.66
CA ALA A 62 -6.34 5.12 11.08
C ALA A 62 -5.19 6.13 10.99
N GLN A 63 -4.89 6.59 9.78
CA GLN A 63 -3.95 7.67 9.53
C GLN A 63 -4.72 8.90 9.08
N TYR A 64 -4.39 10.06 9.66
CA TYR A 64 -5.08 11.31 9.40
C TYR A 64 -4.23 12.26 8.56
N PHE A 65 -4.82 12.88 7.55
CA PHE A 65 -4.12 13.77 6.62
C PHE A 65 -4.83 15.11 6.45
N VAL A 66 -4.06 16.20 6.42
CA VAL A 66 -4.54 17.54 6.07
C VAL A 66 -3.76 18.02 4.85
N ASN A 67 -4.45 18.27 3.75
CA ASN A 67 -3.83 18.65 2.46
C ASN A 67 -2.73 17.65 2.02
N GLY A 68 -2.95 16.35 2.25
CA GLY A 68 -2.01 15.29 1.91
C GLY A 68 -0.82 15.12 2.86
N ILE A 69 -0.73 15.92 3.93
CA ILE A 69 0.31 15.79 4.97
C ILE A 69 -0.26 15.02 6.15
N GLN A 70 0.43 13.94 6.56
CA GLN A 70 0.02 13.17 7.73
C GLN A 70 0.14 14.03 9.00
N VAL A 71 -0.91 14.04 9.81
CA VAL A 71 -0.97 14.75 11.09
C VAL A 71 -1.14 13.76 12.23
N THR A 72 -0.61 14.14 13.40
CA THR A 72 -0.89 13.42 14.64
C THR A 72 -2.18 13.94 15.24
N CYS A 73 -3.15 13.03 15.35
CA CYS A 73 -4.19 13.08 16.35
C CYS A 73 -3.79 12.16 17.52
#